data_AF-A0A3A9VRA6-F1
#
_entry.id   AF-A0A3A9VRA6-F1
#
_cell.length_a   1.000
_cell.length_b   1.000
_cell.length_c   1.000
_cell.angle_alpha   90.00
_cell.angle_beta   90.00
_cell.angle_gamma   90.00
#
_symmetry.space_group_name_H-M   'P 1'
#
loop_
_entity.id
_entity.type
_entity.pdbx_description
1 polymer ?
#
loop_
_entity_poly.entity_id
_entity_poly.type
_entity_poly.pdbx_seq_one_letter_code
_entity_poly.pdbx_strand_id
1 'polypeptide(L)'
;MRGDRVRGAAGAFAIGALAAHLVATVLQNTPDSYNQDLRKFTGGWPLPGWRFFAPNPGVQNVHLLVREAMAGSAEPTPWRDVTPEVEHGWRQVLWNPGSRGPKALFDAMQQLSVMSANQADFAWVTQSSPYQLVFAASRAAAADDSEALQFLLMNVFPSAPPEQRMKPILTSEWIALGSPADAEEAAR
;
A
#
# COMPACT_ATOMS: atom_id res chain seq x y z
N MET A 1 -2.59 -61.05 17.35
CA MET A 1 -2.41 -61.28 15.89
C MET A 1 -3.40 -60.54 14.99
N ARG A 2 -4.73 -60.78 15.06
CA ARG A 2 -5.69 -60.06 14.17
C ARG A 2 -5.82 -58.56 14.51
N GLY A 3 -5.82 -58.22 15.80
CA GLY A 3 -5.85 -56.82 16.25
C GLY A 3 -4.61 -56.01 15.89
N ASP A 4 -3.43 -56.62 15.93
CA ASP A 4 -2.15 -55.94 15.62
C ASP A 4 -2.03 -55.61 14.13
N ARG A 5 -2.51 -56.51 13.26
CA ARG A 5 -2.58 -56.25 11.81
C ARG A 5 -3.56 -55.13 11.46
N VAL A 6 -4.71 -55.09 12.14
CA VAL A 6 -5.71 -54.02 11.92
C VAL A 6 -5.17 -52.67 12.38
N ARG A 7 -4.48 -52.61 13.53
CA ARG A 7 -3.81 -51.39 14.01
C ARG A 7 -2.69 -50.93 13.08
N GLY A 8 -1.86 -51.85 12.58
CA GLY A 8 -0.80 -51.53 11.62
C GLY A 8 -1.36 -50.99 10.30
N ALA A 9 -2.42 -51.62 9.76
CA ALA A 9 -3.07 -51.16 8.54
C ALA A 9 -3.73 -49.78 8.71
N ALA A 10 -4.41 -49.53 9.82
CA ALA A 10 -5.02 -48.24 10.12
C ALA A 10 -3.96 -47.13 10.26
N GLY A 11 -2.82 -47.42 10.89
CA GLY A 11 -1.70 -46.49 11.00
C GLY A 11 -1.09 -46.12 9.65
N ALA A 12 -0.84 -47.11 8.80
CA ALA A 12 -0.32 -46.88 7.44
C ALA A 12 -1.28 -46.03 6.60
N PHE A 13 -2.59 -46.27 6.71
CA PHE A 13 -3.61 -45.47 6.04
C PHE A 13 -3.62 -44.02 6.54
N ALA A 14 -3.57 -43.80 7.86
CA ALA A 14 -3.55 -42.46 8.43
C ALA A 14 -2.32 -41.65 8.00
N ILE A 15 -1.14 -42.27 7.99
CA ILE A 15 0.10 -41.64 7.51
C ILE A 15 -0.01 -41.28 6.03
N GLY A 16 -0.51 -42.20 5.20
CA GLY A 16 -0.71 -41.96 3.77
C GLY A 16 -1.67 -40.81 3.50
N ALA A 17 -2.78 -40.75 4.23
CA ALA A 17 -3.77 -39.68 4.11
C ALA A 17 -3.19 -38.31 4.52
N LEU A 18 -2.43 -38.25 5.61
CA LEU A 18 -1.74 -37.02 6.05
C LEU A 18 -0.66 -36.58 5.06
N ALA A 19 0.14 -37.51 4.54
CA ALA A 19 1.15 -37.22 3.54
C ALA A 19 0.54 -36.69 2.24
N ALA A 20 -0.54 -37.32 1.76
CA ALA A 20 -1.27 -36.85 0.59
C ALA A 20 -1.88 -35.46 0.82
N HIS A 21 -2.44 -35.22 2.01
CA HIS A 21 -2.99 -33.92 2.38
C HIS A 21 -1.92 -32.81 2.44
N LEU A 22 -0.73 -33.12 2.99
CA LEU A 22 0.40 -32.20 3.04
C LEU A 22 0.92 -31.89 1.63
N VAL A 23 1.11 -32.90 0.78
CA VAL A 23 1.54 -32.72 -0.62
C VAL A 23 0.52 -31.89 -1.40
N ALA A 24 -0.77 -32.20 -1.27
CA ALA A 24 -1.83 -31.41 -1.88
C ALA A 24 -1.83 -29.96 -1.40
N THR A 25 -1.59 -29.73 -0.10
CA THR A 25 -1.45 -28.38 0.48
C THR A 25 -0.27 -27.64 -0.13
N VAL A 26 0.92 -28.26 -0.21
CA VAL A 26 2.11 -27.62 -0.80
C VAL A 26 1.87 -27.27 -2.26
N LEU A 27 1.35 -28.21 -3.06
CA LEU A 27 1.08 -28.01 -4.49
C LEU A 27 0.05 -26.89 -4.73
N GLN A 28 -1.04 -26.86 -3.95
CA GLN A 28 -2.09 -25.81 -4.03
C GLN A 28 -1.57 -24.41 -3.65
N ASN A 29 -0.49 -24.35 -2.88
CA ASN A 29 0.12 -23.10 -2.44
C ASN A 29 1.37 -22.70 -3.27
N THR A 30 1.70 -23.41 -4.35
CA THR A 30 2.76 -22.99 -5.29
C THR A 30 2.35 -21.75 -6.12
N PRO A 31 3.28 -20.87 -6.52
CA PRO A 31 2.96 -19.62 -7.23
C PRO A 31 2.07 -19.81 -8.46
N ASP A 32 2.39 -20.82 -9.29
CA ASP A 32 1.77 -21.07 -10.60
C ASP A 32 0.47 -21.91 -10.56
N SER A 33 0.07 -22.41 -9.38
CA SER A 33 -1.12 -23.28 -9.23
C SER A 33 -2.47 -22.57 -9.30
N TYR A 34 -2.52 -21.31 -9.80
CA TYR A 34 -3.74 -20.47 -9.84
C TYR A 34 -4.96 -21.15 -10.49
N ASN A 35 -4.73 -22.11 -11.40
CA ASN A 35 -5.77 -22.87 -12.11
C ASN A 35 -5.92 -24.34 -11.65
N GLN A 36 -5.23 -24.77 -10.60
CA GLN A 36 -5.33 -26.13 -10.09
C GLN A 36 -6.24 -26.16 -8.86
N ASP A 37 -7.43 -26.74 -9.01
CA ASP A 37 -8.35 -26.98 -7.91
C ASP A 37 -8.12 -28.38 -7.33
N LEU A 38 -7.11 -28.52 -6.48
CA LEU A 38 -6.72 -29.80 -5.88
C LEU A 38 -7.69 -30.27 -4.78
N ARG A 39 -8.63 -29.40 -4.36
CA ARG A 39 -9.69 -29.73 -3.40
C ARG A 39 -10.50 -30.95 -3.85
N LYS A 40 -10.66 -31.15 -5.16
CA LYS A 40 -11.36 -32.30 -5.76
C LYS A 40 -10.73 -33.66 -5.42
N PHE A 41 -9.44 -33.69 -5.13
CA PHE A 41 -8.68 -34.93 -4.83
C PHE A 41 -8.55 -35.20 -3.33
N THR A 42 -9.07 -34.32 -2.48
CA THR A 42 -8.92 -34.40 -1.01
C THR A 42 -10.15 -34.95 -0.29
N GLY A 43 -11.17 -35.41 -1.03
CA GLY A 43 -12.36 -36.02 -0.45
C GLY A 43 -13.18 -35.08 0.45
N GLY A 44 -13.07 -33.76 0.24
CA GLY A 44 -13.73 -32.76 1.07
C GLY A 44 -12.92 -32.28 2.28
N TRP A 45 -11.69 -32.77 2.48
CA TRP A 45 -10.80 -32.25 3.52
C TRP A 45 -10.34 -30.83 3.14
N PRO A 46 -10.60 -29.80 3.97
CA PRO A 46 -10.17 -28.43 3.67
C PRO A 46 -8.64 -28.35 3.55
N LEU A 47 -8.16 -27.86 2.42
CA LEU A 47 -6.74 -27.51 2.21
C LEU A 47 -6.49 -26.10 2.74
N PRO A 48 -5.55 -25.90 3.67
CA PRO A 48 -5.23 -24.56 4.15
C PRO A 48 -4.57 -23.72 3.04
N GLY A 49 -5.05 -22.49 2.88
CA GLY A 49 -4.47 -21.51 1.97
C GLY A 49 -3.57 -20.55 2.74
N TRP A 50 -2.28 -20.59 2.44
CA TRP A 50 -1.29 -19.61 2.93
C TRP A 50 -0.63 -18.86 1.77
N ARG A 51 -1.31 -18.82 0.61
CA ARG A 51 -1.01 -17.88 -0.46
C ARG A 51 -1.19 -16.46 0.07
N PHE A 52 -0.20 -16.01 0.80
CA PHE A 52 0.08 -14.60 0.97
C PHE A 52 0.48 -14.11 -0.42
N PHE A 53 0.03 -12.90 -0.77
CA PHE A 53 0.39 -12.15 -1.98
C PHE A 53 -0.53 -12.33 -3.20
N ALA A 54 -1.24 -11.24 -3.50
CA ALA A 54 -1.90 -10.95 -4.77
C ALA A 54 -0.99 -11.29 -5.98
N PRO A 55 -1.54 -11.54 -7.18
CA PRO A 55 -0.76 -12.04 -8.32
C PRO A 55 0.40 -11.13 -8.77
N ASN A 56 0.44 -9.87 -8.33
CA ASN A 56 1.58 -8.95 -8.51
C ASN A 56 1.74 -8.07 -7.26
N PRO A 57 2.38 -8.56 -6.18
CA PRO A 57 2.57 -7.78 -4.97
C PRO A 57 3.64 -6.70 -5.19
N GLY A 58 3.42 -5.49 -4.68
CA GLY A 58 4.49 -4.49 -4.52
C GLY A 58 5.17 -4.01 -5.81
N VAL A 59 4.47 -4.04 -6.95
CA VAL A 59 5.06 -3.63 -8.24
C VAL A 59 5.34 -2.12 -8.36
N GLN A 60 4.74 -1.32 -7.47
CA GLN A 60 4.89 0.13 -7.46
C GLN A 60 4.91 0.69 -6.03
N ASN A 61 5.66 1.76 -5.86
CA ASN A 61 5.64 2.63 -4.69
C ASN A 61 4.95 3.94 -5.06
N VAL A 62 4.12 4.48 -4.17
CA VAL A 62 3.54 5.82 -4.34
C VAL A 62 4.32 6.80 -3.48
N HIS A 63 4.79 7.87 -4.10
CA HIS A 63 5.50 8.96 -3.44
C HIS A 63 4.64 10.23 -3.44
N LEU A 64 4.66 10.95 -2.33
CA LEU A 64 4.09 12.29 -2.19
C LEU A 64 5.22 13.32 -2.36
N LEU A 65 5.14 14.09 -3.45
CA LEU A 65 6.07 15.17 -3.72
C LEU A 65 5.37 16.50 -3.44
N VAL A 66 6.07 17.45 -2.81
CA VAL A 66 5.59 18.81 -2.54
C VAL A 66 6.56 19.81 -3.15
N ARG A 67 6.01 20.91 -3.65
CA ARG A 67 6.75 22.14 -3.97
C ARG A 67 5.97 23.34 -3.49
N GLU A 68 6.68 24.42 -3.24
CA GLU A 68 6.14 25.63 -2.63
C GLU A 68 6.44 26.85 -3.51
N ALA A 69 5.56 27.84 -3.45
CA ALA A 69 5.83 29.18 -3.92
C ALA A 69 6.24 30.02 -2.69
N MET A 70 7.48 30.49 -2.70
CA MET A 70 8.04 31.28 -1.61
C MET A 70 7.76 32.78 -1.80
N ALA A 71 7.54 33.49 -0.71
CA ALA A 71 7.36 34.93 -0.75
C ALA A 71 8.56 35.63 -1.40
N GLY A 72 8.29 36.41 -2.45
CA GLY A 72 9.33 37.16 -3.18
C GLY A 72 10.21 36.33 -4.12
N SER A 73 9.95 35.03 -4.30
CA SER A 73 10.57 34.23 -5.36
C SER A 73 9.69 34.20 -6.61
N ALA A 74 10.30 34.36 -7.78
CA ALA A 74 9.59 34.19 -9.06
C ALA A 74 9.40 32.70 -9.43
N GLU A 75 10.27 31.82 -8.92
CA GLU A 75 10.24 30.39 -9.25
C GLU A 75 9.84 29.55 -8.02
N PRO A 76 9.01 28.51 -8.23
CA PRO A 76 8.73 27.51 -7.20
C PRO A 76 9.97 26.75 -6.73
N THR A 77 9.91 26.21 -5.52
CA THR A 77 10.94 25.27 -5.04
C THR A 77 10.97 24.00 -5.90
N PRO A 78 12.12 23.30 -5.97
CA PRO A 78 12.18 21.97 -6.56
C PRO A 78 11.24 21.00 -5.83
N TRP A 79 10.73 20.01 -6.56
CA TRP A 79 9.93 18.94 -5.95
C TRP A 79 10.74 18.21 -4.86
N ARG A 80 10.17 18.15 -3.66
CA ARG A 80 10.72 17.45 -2.52
C ARG A 80 9.84 16.26 -2.16
N ASP A 81 10.45 15.10 -1.97
CA ASP A 81 9.76 13.92 -1.48
C ASP A 81 9.48 14.09 0.02
N VAL A 82 8.20 14.01 0.39
CA VAL A 82 7.71 14.11 1.77
C VAL A 82 7.03 12.82 2.21
N THR A 83 7.20 11.73 1.46
CA THR A 83 6.69 10.41 1.82
C THR A 83 7.28 9.99 3.17
N PRO A 84 6.46 9.67 4.20
CA PRO A 84 6.99 9.36 5.51
C PRO A 84 7.89 8.13 5.51
N GLU A 85 9.05 8.26 6.13
CA GLU A 85 9.91 7.12 6.41
C GLU A 85 9.32 6.29 7.55
N VAL A 86 9.29 4.97 7.38
CA VAL A 86 8.87 4.04 8.44
C VAL A 86 10.11 3.51 9.13
N GLU A 87 10.18 3.63 10.46
CA GLU A 87 11.26 3.03 11.24
C GLU A 87 11.16 1.50 11.22
N HIS A 88 12.29 0.85 10.95
CA HIS A 88 12.41 -0.60 10.96
C HIS A 88 13.28 -1.05 12.13
N GLY A 89 12.69 -1.74 13.10
CA GLY A 89 13.40 -2.27 14.25
C GLY A 89 12.66 -3.43 14.91
N TRP A 90 13.38 -4.16 15.78
CA TRP A 90 12.82 -5.34 16.44
C TRP A 90 11.66 -5.02 17.38
N ARG A 91 11.65 -3.81 17.99
CA ARG A 91 10.55 -3.36 18.86
C ARG A 91 9.26 -3.16 18.07
N GLN A 92 9.38 -2.66 16.84
CA GLN A 92 8.27 -2.43 15.91
C GLN A 92 7.63 -3.75 15.44
N VAL A 93 8.32 -4.89 15.53
CA VAL A 93 7.70 -6.21 15.29
C VAL A 93 6.70 -6.55 16.39
N LEU A 94 7.01 -6.21 17.64
CA LEU A 94 6.15 -6.47 18.79
C LEU A 94 5.08 -5.39 18.98
N TRP A 95 5.42 -4.13 18.73
CA TRP A 95 4.55 -2.98 18.94
C TRP A 95 4.95 -1.79 18.05
N ASN A 96 4.09 -1.40 17.10
CA ASN A 96 4.34 -0.29 16.17
C ASN A 96 3.15 0.68 16.08
N PRO A 97 2.95 1.55 17.08
CA PRO A 97 1.88 2.54 17.05
C PRO A 97 2.16 3.66 16.03
N GLY A 98 3.44 3.96 15.77
CA GLY A 98 3.88 5.01 14.86
C GLY A 98 3.57 4.75 13.39
N SER A 99 3.35 3.49 12.98
CA SER A 99 3.02 3.15 11.60
C SER A 99 1.61 3.57 11.16
N ARG A 100 0.71 3.92 12.10
CA ARG A 100 -0.68 4.23 11.76
C ARG A 100 -0.82 5.47 10.87
N GLY A 101 -0.04 6.52 11.13
CA GLY A 101 -0.03 7.75 10.32
C GLY A 101 0.46 7.50 8.89
N PRO A 102 1.70 6.99 8.71
CA PRO A 102 2.22 6.60 7.40
C PRO A 102 1.29 5.63 6.64
N LYS A 103 0.70 4.65 7.34
CA LYS A 103 -0.27 3.71 6.74
C LYS A 103 -1.54 4.41 6.26
N ALA A 104 -2.09 5.35 7.04
CA ALA A 104 -3.28 6.10 6.67
C ALA A 104 -3.01 6.99 5.43
N LEU A 105 -1.86 7.66 5.39
CA LEU A 105 -1.45 8.43 4.21
C LEU A 105 -1.25 7.53 3.00
N PHE A 106 -0.57 6.39 3.17
CA PHE A 106 -0.39 5.40 2.11
C PHE A 106 -1.73 4.92 1.54
N ASP A 107 -2.69 4.56 2.40
CA ASP A 107 -4.02 4.11 1.97
C ASP A 107 -4.79 5.21 1.23
N ALA A 108 -4.67 6.48 1.67
CA ALA A 108 -5.24 7.62 0.97
C ALA A 108 -4.63 7.81 -0.43
N MET A 109 -3.30 7.76 -0.54
CA MET A 109 -2.60 7.84 -1.83
C MET A 109 -2.98 6.69 -2.76
N GLN A 110 -3.16 5.47 -2.24
CA GLN A 110 -3.62 4.33 -3.02
C GLN A 110 -5.05 4.52 -3.51
N GLN A 111 -5.96 5.03 -2.68
CA GLN A 111 -7.32 5.33 -3.12
C GLN A 111 -7.35 6.38 -4.23
N LEU A 112 -6.57 7.46 -4.13
CA LEU A 112 -6.45 8.45 -5.20
C LEU A 112 -5.87 7.84 -6.49
N SER A 113 -4.93 6.91 -6.37
CA SER A 113 -4.40 6.17 -7.51
C SER A 113 -5.48 5.35 -8.21
N VAL A 114 -6.36 4.69 -7.45
CA VAL A 114 -7.51 3.95 -8.00
C VAL A 114 -8.54 4.89 -8.62
N MET A 115 -8.84 6.02 -7.99
CA MET A 115 -9.77 7.03 -8.54
C MET A 115 -9.25 7.60 -9.87
N SER A 116 -7.96 7.94 -9.94
CA SER A 116 -7.29 8.41 -11.15
C SER A 116 -7.31 7.35 -12.26
N ALA A 117 -7.01 6.08 -11.92
CA ALA A 117 -7.06 4.97 -12.88
C ALA A 117 -8.47 4.71 -13.45
N ASN A 118 -9.50 4.95 -12.64
CA ASN A 118 -10.91 4.85 -13.06
C ASN A 118 -11.45 6.12 -13.72
N GLN A 119 -10.59 7.10 -14.03
CA GLN A 119 -10.96 8.35 -14.69
C GLN A 119 -12.03 9.14 -13.91
N ALA A 120 -11.97 9.10 -12.58
CA ALA A 120 -12.85 9.90 -11.74
C ALA A 120 -12.69 11.39 -12.05
N ASP A 121 -13.80 12.13 -12.00
CA ASP A 121 -13.80 13.58 -12.17
C ASP A 121 -12.90 14.25 -11.12
N PHE A 122 -12.06 15.19 -11.55
CA PHE A 122 -11.17 15.93 -10.67
C PHE A 122 -11.93 16.67 -9.55
N ALA A 123 -13.10 17.22 -9.83
CA ALA A 123 -13.93 17.89 -8.82
C ALA A 123 -14.43 16.93 -7.74
N TRP A 124 -14.65 15.65 -8.09
CA TRP A 124 -15.00 14.61 -7.13
C TRP A 124 -13.79 14.16 -6.31
N VAL A 125 -12.63 14.08 -6.96
CA VAL A 125 -11.37 13.73 -6.31
C VAL A 125 -11.01 14.75 -5.23
N THR A 126 -11.09 16.06 -5.51
CA THR A 126 -10.71 17.11 -4.54
C THR A 126 -11.61 17.16 -3.30
N GLN A 127 -12.87 16.74 -3.42
CA GLN A 127 -13.84 16.66 -2.31
C GLN A 127 -13.74 15.36 -1.51
N SER A 128 -12.94 14.40 -1.96
CA SER A 128 -12.82 13.10 -1.33
C SER A 128 -11.98 13.16 -0.05
N SER A 129 -12.33 12.32 0.94
CA SER A 129 -11.52 12.15 2.16
C SER A 129 -10.04 11.82 1.88
N PRO A 130 -9.67 10.93 0.94
CA PRO A 130 -8.26 10.66 0.69
C PRO A 130 -7.51 11.88 0.12
N TYR A 131 -8.15 12.72 -0.69
CA TYR A 131 -7.53 13.98 -1.13
C TYR A 131 -7.27 14.93 0.05
N GLN A 132 -8.25 15.08 0.94
CA GLN A 132 -8.10 15.94 2.12
C GLN A 132 -7.00 15.46 3.07
N LEU A 133 -6.83 14.14 3.23
CA LEU A 133 -5.74 13.55 4.00
C LEU A 133 -4.37 13.82 3.38
N VAL A 134 -4.24 13.64 2.05
CA VAL A 134 -3.00 13.94 1.34
C VAL A 134 -2.69 15.43 1.38
N PHE A 135 -3.70 16.30 1.20
CA PHE A 135 -3.55 17.73 1.33
C PHE A 135 -3.07 18.14 2.73
N ALA A 136 -3.69 17.60 3.79
CA ALA A 136 -3.30 17.87 5.16
C ALA A 136 -1.84 17.45 5.45
N ALA A 137 -1.43 16.27 4.93
CA ALA A 137 -0.05 15.82 5.04
C ALA A 137 0.94 16.72 4.27
N SER A 138 0.58 17.12 3.04
CA SER A 138 1.37 18.06 2.24
C SER A 138 1.53 19.41 2.92
N ARG A 139 0.45 19.93 3.50
CA ARG A 139 0.46 21.20 4.26
C ARG A 139 1.33 21.09 5.50
N ALA A 140 1.26 19.99 6.24
CA ALA A 140 2.10 19.77 7.42
C ALA A 140 3.60 19.65 7.07
N ALA A 141 3.93 19.33 5.83
CA ALA A 141 5.30 19.24 5.34
C ALA A 141 5.79 20.54 4.68
N ALA A 142 4.92 21.52 4.42
CA ALA A 142 5.27 22.77 3.76
C ALA A 142 6.06 23.70 4.71
N ALA A 143 6.93 24.54 4.16
CA ALA A 143 7.64 25.55 4.95
C ALA A 143 6.70 26.66 5.43
N ASP A 144 6.98 27.20 6.63
CA ASP A 144 6.12 28.19 7.30
C ASP A 144 5.98 29.53 6.53
N ASP A 145 6.95 29.85 5.66
CA ASP A 145 7.01 31.07 4.84
C ASP A 145 6.47 30.88 3.41
N SER A 146 5.85 29.73 3.13
CA SER A 146 5.27 29.43 1.82
C SER A 146 3.93 30.13 1.61
N GLU A 147 3.77 30.86 0.51
CA GLU A 147 2.50 31.52 0.16
C GLU A 147 1.48 30.54 -0.43
N ALA A 148 1.97 29.55 -1.16
CA ALA A 148 1.17 28.48 -1.74
C ALA A 148 1.97 27.19 -1.83
N LEU A 149 1.27 26.06 -1.83
CA LEU A 149 1.84 24.75 -2.07
C LEU A 149 1.16 24.05 -3.24
N GLN A 150 1.90 23.14 -3.87
CA GLN A 150 1.38 22.16 -4.79
C GLN A 150 1.94 20.80 -4.43
N PHE A 151 1.11 19.76 -4.51
CA PHE A 151 1.56 18.38 -4.32
C PHE A 151 1.32 17.52 -5.55
N LEU A 152 2.15 16.51 -5.71
CA LEU A 152 2.16 15.55 -6.80
C LEU A 152 2.27 14.14 -6.23
N LEU A 153 1.33 13.28 -6.60
CA LEU A 153 1.42 11.85 -6.37
C LEU A 153 2.13 11.19 -7.55
N MET A 154 3.20 10.46 -7.27
CA MET A 154 4.04 9.80 -8.26
C MET A 154 4.09 8.30 -7.99
N ASN A 155 3.74 7.49 -8.99
CA ASN A 155 4.07 6.07 -8.97
C ASN A 155 5.50 5.86 -9.42
N VAL A 156 6.22 5.05 -8.67
CA VAL A 156 7.56 4.55 -9.00
C VAL A 156 7.48 3.04 -9.17
N PHE A 157 7.89 2.54 -10.33
CA PHE A 157 7.97 1.11 -10.66
C PHE A 157 9.44 0.67 -10.68
N PRO A 158 10.00 0.14 -9.58
CA PRO A 158 11.44 -0.11 -9.48
C PRO A 158 11.96 -1.09 -10.54
N SER A 159 11.12 -2.06 -10.93
CA SER A 159 11.47 -3.11 -11.89
C SER A 159 11.19 -2.74 -13.35
N ALA A 160 10.60 -1.57 -13.63
CA ALA A 160 10.29 -1.13 -14.98
C ALA A 160 11.52 -0.52 -15.69
N PRO A 161 11.55 -0.50 -17.04
CA PRO A 161 12.55 0.23 -17.80
C PRO A 161 12.61 1.72 -17.39
N PRO A 162 13.79 2.38 -17.45
CA PRO A 162 13.99 3.77 -17.02
C PRO A 162 12.90 4.75 -17.44
N GLU A 163 12.49 4.69 -18.70
CA GLU A 163 11.46 5.52 -19.33
C GLU A 163 10.04 5.30 -18.80
N GLN A 164 9.79 4.19 -18.11
CA GLN A 164 8.48 3.81 -17.54
C GLN A 164 8.50 3.74 -16.01
N ARG A 165 9.63 4.05 -15.36
CA ARG A 165 9.74 3.95 -13.91
C ARG A 165 8.88 4.95 -13.17
N MET A 166 8.59 6.11 -13.76
CA MET A 166 7.88 7.20 -13.09
C MET A 166 6.59 7.50 -13.83
N LYS A 167 5.46 7.47 -13.12
CA LYS A 167 4.15 7.82 -13.68
C LYS A 167 3.40 8.76 -12.73
N PRO A 168 3.14 10.02 -13.12
CA PRO A 168 2.34 10.91 -12.31
C PRO A 168 0.90 10.38 -12.21
N ILE A 169 0.33 10.44 -11.01
CA ILE A 169 -1.03 10.00 -10.72
C ILE A 169 -1.98 11.19 -10.73
N LEU A 170 -1.60 12.24 -9.98
CA LEU A 170 -2.37 13.44 -9.77
C LEU A 170 -1.42 14.56 -9.34
N THR A 171 -1.60 15.74 -9.94
CA THR A 171 -1.01 16.99 -9.46
C THR A 171 -2.15 17.86 -8.94
N SER A 172 -2.02 18.40 -7.73
CA SER A 172 -3.00 19.34 -7.21
C SER A 172 -2.97 20.65 -8.00
N GLU A 173 -4.02 21.45 -7.87
CA GLU A 173 -3.91 22.88 -8.17
C GLU A 173 -2.95 23.55 -7.17
N TRP A 174 -2.55 24.79 -7.45
CA TRP A 174 -1.85 25.60 -6.44
C TRP A 174 -2.83 25.95 -5.33
N ILE A 175 -2.46 25.63 -4.08
CA ILE A 175 -3.29 25.85 -2.90
C ILE A 175 -2.64 26.95 -2.08
N ALA A 176 -3.33 28.07 -1.93
CA ALA A 176 -2.89 29.17 -1.08
C ALA A 176 -2.86 28.72 0.39
N LEU A 177 -1.78 29.05 1.10
CA LEU A 177 -1.56 28.64 2.48
C LEU A 177 -2.08 29.65 3.53
N GLY A 178 -2.55 30.81 3.07
CA GLY A 178 -2.85 31.96 3.93
C GLY A 178 -1.56 32.66 4.34
N SER A 179 -1.59 33.99 4.51
CA SER A 179 -0.44 34.69 5.06
C SER A 179 -0.27 34.30 6.53
N PRO A 180 0.95 34.23 7.10
CA PRO A 180 1.12 34.07 8.54
C PRO A 180 0.34 35.11 9.38
N ALA A 181 0.03 36.28 8.79
CA ALA A 181 -0.85 37.28 9.39
C ALA A 181 -2.31 36.80 9.59
N ASP A 182 -2.85 36.00 8.66
CA ASP A 182 -4.23 35.50 8.71
C ASP A 182 -4.40 34.44 9.82
N ALA A 183 -3.33 33.70 10.13
CA ALA A 183 -3.32 32.71 11.21
C ALA A 183 -3.31 33.35 12.61
N GLU A 184 -2.70 34.54 12.76
CA GLU A 184 -2.65 35.28 14.02
C GLU A 184 -4.00 35.94 14.36
N GLU A 185 -4.78 36.33 13.34
CA GLU A 185 -6.12 36.88 13.51
C GLU A 185 -7.16 35.80 13.85
N ALA A 186 -7.04 34.60 13.27
CA ALA A 186 -7.93 33.47 13.58
C ALA A 186 -7.71 32.85 14.98
N ALA A 187 -6.58 33.16 15.63
CA ALA A 187 -6.23 32.70 16.97
C ALA A 187 -6.64 33.67 18.11
N ARG A 188 -7.24 34.82 17.77
CA ARG A 188 -7.78 35.81 18.72
C ARG A 188 -9.29 35.69 18.86
#